data_AF-J9EK78-F1
#
_entry.id   AF-J9EK78-F1
#
_cell.length_a   1.000
_cell.length_b   1.000
_cell.length_c   1.000
_cell.angle_alpha   90.00
_cell.angle_beta   90.00
_cell.angle_gamma   90.00
#
_symmetry.space_group_name_H-M   'P 1'
#
loop_
_entity.id
_entity.type
_entity.pdbx_description
1 polymer ?
#
loop_
_entity_poly.entity_id
_entity_poly.type
_entity_poly.pdbx_seq_one_letter_code
_entity_poly.pdbx_strand_id
1 'polypeptide(L)'
;MTPEERDTIIKALNDDVHKLLSELESNDPLAIRLKEELKLTNEHFYDLLNQMNRPKEPEVGVQFDAKIAELLGKLNEAYRNLNDRVMQNIPRSREELEKLTIEHKDFEDGLQTLDVDVSTVNELFRQILEPTPSQRANFDHLSGRWEDLWELSRMYVERLKSLEAVLNGLIEVADIVRQHEILLNSFDDMPASLDKLRGVHSQLLELNMVLQQQQTIVDAVNRNIALLRQHVSRTRQSPNHPDVDRLEDEVQTSTVRWENVCSQVVDRLKTAEHALQTQMVYRTEYENEIRWLDSVEATINSLRKPEELRPEQYQQQLDQLIAEYSQLQERTEAVENVNREGGKFIREAKGYDNRLIQYMENVMNIHGPNIRNRFRRSIPQPKNGVQQVTEELEHLNRRFAQLSSLILERRNIMQEEGERRRAEEEEKRRQFEAARLKALEDADRLRKQRKAAEDARRAAEEADRLRREREAAEDARRRAEDEVRRRMEEDARRRAAEDAARQKAEEDARRREMEDAERERKRKEDRDRRRREEEERRRREDEAERERERKRLDDERRRAEEDRRRQEEHERRLREEEEWRYREKEQKPKMPNLSHGIQQAIVSEGGELEEFEESQNVPERATIAEHEDEMQ
;
A
#
# COMPACT_ATOMS: atom_id res chain seq x y z
N MET A 1 113.04 4.08 23.26
CA MET A 1 113.92 5.23 23.56
C MET A 1 113.18 6.11 24.56
N THR A 2 113.71 6.24 25.76
CA THR A 2 113.10 7.07 26.82
C THR A 2 113.26 8.56 26.49
N PRO A 3 112.43 9.45 27.06
CA PRO A 3 112.60 10.90 26.90
C PRO A 3 114.02 11.37 27.27
N GLU A 4 114.56 10.81 28.35
CA GLU A 4 115.91 11.10 28.85
C GLU A 4 117.00 10.65 27.86
N GLU A 5 116.84 9.48 27.22
CA GLU A 5 117.76 9.02 26.17
C GLU A 5 117.74 9.95 24.95
N ARG A 6 116.56 10.47 24.55
CA ARG A 6 116.41 11.39 23.42
C ARG A 6 117.10 12.73 23.69
N ASP A 7 116.83 13.32 24.86
CA ASP A 7 117.42 14.58 25.27
C ASP A 7 118.95 14.48 25.40
N THR A 8 119.43 13.33 25.90
CA THR A 8 120.87 13.05 26.00
C THR A 8 121.53 12.98 24.62
N ILE A 9 120.89 12.36 23.63
CA ILE A 9 121.43 12.23 22.27
C ILE A 9 121.51 13.59 21.57
N ILE A 10 120.50 14.45 21.74
CA ILE A 10 120.50 15.79 21.13
C ILE A 10 121.48 16.71 21.81
N LYS A 11 121.58 16.60 23.14
CA LYS A 11 122.58 17.35 23.88
C LYS A 11 123.98 16.94 23.44
N ALA A 12 124.26 15.63 23.31
CA ALA A 12 125.52 15.14 22.79
C ALA A 12 125.80 15.62 21.35
N LEU A 13 124.80 15.57 20.46
CA LEU A 13 124.92 16.06 19.08
C LEU A 13 125.23 17.57 19.04
N ASN A 14 124.53 18.38 19.84
CA ASN A 14 124.78 19.81 19.93
C ASN A 14 126.15 20.10 20.52
N ASP A 15 126.55 19.41 21.59
CA ASP A 15 127.84 19.58 22.25
C ASP A 15 129.00 19.22 21.30
N ASP A 16 128.88 18.11 20.56
CA ASP A 16 129.89 17.66 19.59
C ASP A 16 130.01 18.64 18.42
N VAL A 17 128.89 19.13 17.89
CA VAL A 17 128.90 20.13 16.81
C VAL A 17 129.43 21.49 17.30
N HIS A 18 129.09 21.91 18.52
CA HIS A 18 129.65 23.13 19.11
C HIS A 18 131.15 23.02 19.35
N LYS A 19 131.65 21.84 19.71
CA LYS A 19 133.08 21.58 19.82
C LYS A 19 133.78 21.70 18.46
N LEU A 20 133.23 21.10 17.41
CA LEU A 20 133.74 21.26 16.03
C LEU A 20 133.72 22.73 15.57
N LEU A 21 132.65 23.47 15.89
CA LEU A 21 132.55 24.90 15.60
C LEU A 21 133.55 25.77 16.37
N SER A 22 134.05 25.30 17.52
CA SER A 22 135.07 26.00 18.32
C SER A 22 136.49 25.84 17.77
N GLU A 23 136.73 24.80 16.96
CA GLU A 23 138.00 24.52 16.29
C GLU A 23 138.11 25.21 14.91
N LEU A 24 136.99 25.72 14.38
CA LEU A 24 136.89 26.42 13.09
C LEU A 24 136.91 27.95 13.28
N GLU A 25 137.50 28.68 12.33
CA GLU A 25 137.45 30.15 12.34
C GLU A 25 136.00 30.65 12.16
N SER A 26 135.64 31.74 12.84
CA SER A 26 134.25 32.22 12.92
C SER A 26 133.61 32.62 11.58
N ASN A 27 134.43 32.85 10.54
CA ASN A 27 134.00 33.20 9.17
C ASN A 27 134.21 32.06 8.15
N ASP A 28 134.54 30.84 8.58
CA ASP A 28 134.68 29.70 7.69
C ASP A 28 133.31 29.32 7.08
N PRO A 29 133.16 29.26 5.74
CA PRO A 29 131.94 28.78 5.08
C PRO A 29 131.43 27.43 5.59
N LEU A 30 132.34 26.52 5.99
CA LEU A 30 131.97 25.21 6.56
C LEU A 30 131.38 25.35 7.96
N ALA A 31 131.89 26.26 8.78
CA ALA A 31 131.33 26.53 10.11
C ALA A 31 129.94 27.19 10.03
N ILE A 32 129.71 28.05 9.04
CA ILE A 32 128.40 28.66 8.78
C ILE A 32 127.41 27.58 8.34
N ARG A 33 127.80 26.72 7.40
CA ARG A 33 126.95 25.63 6.91
C ARG A 33 126.62 24.62 8.02
N LEU A 34 127.60 24.25 8.84
CA LEU A 34 127.38 23.32 9.95
C LEU A 34 126.46 23.90 11.03
N LYS A 35 126.54 25.22 11.31
CA LYS A 35 125.57 25.92 12.17
C LYS A 35 124.15 25.87 11.59
N GLU A 36 124.01 26.06 10.29
CA GLU A 36 122.71 26.02 9.60
C GLU A 36 122.14 24.60 9.57
N GLU A 37 122.94 23.58 9.26
CA GLU A 37 122.52 22.18 9.29
C GLU A 37 122.16 21.71 10.70
N LEU A 38 122.92 22.11 11.73
CA LEU A 38 122.56 21.84 13.14
C LEU A 38 121.24 22.51 13.51
N LYS A 39 121.04 23.76 13.10
CA LYS A 39 119.79 24.50 13.34
C LYS A 39 118.60 23.78 12.69
N LEU A 40 118.69 23.41 11.41
CA LEU A 40 117.63 22.69 10.70
C LEU A 40 117.36 21.31 11.31
N THR A 41 118.40 20.61 11.77
CA THR A 41 118.27 19.30 12.42
C THR A 41 117.58 19.42 13.76
N ASN A 42 117.93 20.43 14.57
CA ASN A 42 117.24 20.72 15.83
C ASN A 42 115.78 21.12 15.57
N GLU A 43 115.52 22.01 14.61
CA GLU A 43 114.15 22.39 14.22
C GLU A 43 113.33 21.16 13.83
N HIS A 44 113.86 20.30 12.97
CA HIS A 44 113.18 19.08 12.55
C HIS A 44 112.94 18.10 13.70
N PHE A 45 113.92 17.94 14.60
CA PHE A 45 113.75 17.11 15.78
C PHE A 45 112.65 17.65 16.71
N TYR A 46 112.68 18.95 17.00
CA TYR A 46 111.68 19.57 17.87
C TYR A 46 110.29 19.56 17.24
N ASP A 47 110.19 19.66 15.90
CA ASP A 47 108.93 19.48 15.18
C ASP A 47 108.36 18.07 15.33
N LEU A 48 109.19 17.03 15.17
CA LEU A 48 108.78 15.64 15.38
C LEU A 48 108.43 15.36 16.84
N LEU A 49 109.18 15.93 17.78
CA LEU A 49 108.91 15.82 19.21
C LEU A 49 107.56 16.46 19.56
N ASN A 50 107.29 17.65 19.00
CA ASN A 50 106.02 18.34 19.17
C ASN A 50 104.85 17.56 18.53
N GLN A 51 105.04 16.92 17.38
CA GLN A 51 104.02 16.06 16.76
C GLN A 51 103.74 14.80 17.59
N MET A 52 104.78 14.16 18.14
CA MET A 52 104.64 12.97 18.99
C MET A 52 104.04 13.29 20.37
N ASN A 53 104.29 14.49 20.89
CA ASN A 53 103.76 14.98 22.17
C ASN A 53 102.37 15.63 22.05
N ARG A 54 101.81 15.77 20.84
CA ARG A 54 100.40 16.16 20.71
C ARG A 54 99.54 15.12 21.43
N PRO A 55 98.64 15.53 22.34
CA PRO A 55 97.68 14.60 22.91
C PRO A 55 96.90 13.98 21.75
N LYS A 56 96.85 12.65 21.69
CA LYS A 56 95.94 11.98 20.76
C LYS A 56 94.55 12.49 21.10
N GLU A 57 93.91 13.19 20.17
CA GLU A 57 92.51 13.59 20.34
C GLU A 57 91.72 12.35 20.75
N PRO A 58 90.78 12.44 21.72
CA PRO A 58 89.95 11.30 22.07
C PRO A 58 89.29 10.83 20.79
N GLU A 59 89.66 9.64 20.32
CA GLU A 59 89.27 9.17 19.00
C GLU A 59 87.75 9.29 18.90
N VAL A 60 87.29 10.10 17.95
CA VAL A 60 85.86 10.30 17.68
C VAL A 60 85.14 8.94 17.55
N GLY A 61 85.85 7.92 17.06
CA GLY A 61 85.42 6.53 17.05
C GLY A 61 85.06 5.95 18.43
N VAL A 62 85.86 6.19 19.48
CA VAL A 62 85.58 5.69 20.84
C VAL A 62 84.36 6.40 21.45
N GLN A 63 84.21 7.70 21.18
CA GLN A 63 83.03 8.45 21.62
C GLN A 63 81.77 7.98 20.90
N PHE A 64 81.87 7.74 19.59
CA PHE A 64 80.83 7.14 18.79
C PHE A 64 80.44 5.76 19.33
N ASP A 65 81.40 4.87 19.58
CA ASP A 65 81.15 3.50 20.06
C ASP A 65 80.43 3.50 21.43
N ALA A 66 80.82 4.41 22.34
CA ALA A 66 80.13 4.56 23.62
C ALA A 66 78.70 5.08 23.47
N LYS A 67 78.50 6.13 22.65
CA LYS A 67 77.19 6.77 22.46
C LYS A 67 76.21 5.90 21.68
N ILE A 68 76.68 5.19 20.66
CA ILE A 68 75.84 4.28 19.89
C ILE A 68 75.41 3.08 20.72
N ALA A 69 76.29 2.53 21.58
CA ALA A 69 75.94 1.43 22.47
C ALA A 69 74.88 1.86 23.51
N GLU A 70 75.03 3.05 24.09
CA GLU A 70 74.06 3.63 25.04
C GLU A 70 72.68 3.79 24.36
N LEU A 71 72.66 4.42 23.19
CA LEU A 71 71.42 4.70 22.46
C LEU A 71 70.75 3.42 21.94
N LEU A 72 71.50 2.46 21.40
CA LEU A 72 70.98 1.15 21.01
C LEU A 72 70.34 0.43 22.19
N GLY A 73 70.90 0.56 23.40
CA GLY A 73 70.29 0.05 24.63
C GLY A 73 68.90 0.62 24.87
N LYS A 74 68.78 1.97 24.87
CA LYS A 74 67.51 2.68 25.04
C LYS A 74 66.49 2.31 23.96
N LEU A 75 66.90 2.28 22.69
CA LEU A 75 66.01 1.94 21.57
C LEU A 75 65.52 0.49 21.62
N ASN A 76 66.39 -0.45 22.00
CA ASN A 76 65.99 -1.85 22.12
C ASN A 76 65.02 -2.07 23.28
N GLU A 77 65.19 -1.37 24.39
CA GLU A 77 64.22 -1.38 25.49
C GLU A 77 62.88 -0.76 25.08
N ALA A 78 62.90 0.41 24.45
CA ALA A 78 61.71 1.06 23.93
C ALA A 78 60.95 0.19 22.91
N TYR A 79 61.67 -0.47 22.00
CA TYR A 79 61.08 -1.39 21.03
C TYR A 79 60.48 -2.62 21.70
N ARG A 80 61.14 -3.22 22.70
CA ARG A 80 60.56 -4.33 23.47
C ARG A 80 59.27 -3.91 24.16
N ASN A 81 59.29 -2.76 24.83
CA ASN A 81 58.12 -2.22 25.53
C ASN A 81 56.95 -1.97 24.56
N LEU A 82 57.21 -1.37 23.39
CA LEU A 82 56.17 -1.14 22.38
C LEU A 82 55.65 -2.45 21.79
N ASN A 83 56.54 -3.39 21.46
CA ASN A 83 56.15 -4.69 20.93
C ASN A 83 55.27 -5.46 21.95
N ASP A 84 55.63 -5.43 23.23
CA ASP A 84 54.83 -6.03 24.30
C ASP A 84 53.43 -5.38 24.40
N ARG A 85 53.34 -4.04 24.34
CA ARG A 85 52.05 -3.30 24.32
C ARG A 85 51.20 -3.66 23.10
N VAL A 86 51.81 -3.82 21.92
CA VAL A 86 51.12 -4.20 20.69
C VAL A 86 50.53 -5.61 20.78
N MET A 87 51.22 -6.54 21.44
CA MET A 87 50.76 -7.92 21.60
C MET A 87 49.66 -8.06 22.65
N GLN A 88 49.46 -7.08 23.53
CA GLN A 88 48.34 -7.07 24.46
C GLN A 88 47.00 -6.94 23.74
N ASN A 89 45.95 -7.52 24.34
CA ASN A 89 44.57 -7.46 23.85
C ASN A 89 44.09 -6.01 23.66
N ILE A 90 43.16 -5.82 22.73
CA ILE A 90 42.53 -4.50 22.54
C ILE A 90 41.71 -4.11 23.79
N PRO A 91 41.76 -2.82 24.18
CA PRO A 91 40.86 -2.26 25.19
C PRO A 91 39.39 -2.58 24.93
N ARG A 92 38.62 -2.78 25.99
CA ARG A 92 37.18 -3.09 25.89
C ARG A 92 36.29 -1.89 26.11
N SER A 93 36.78 -0.89 26.83
CA SER A 93 36.05 0.34 27.11
C SER A 93 36.75 1.56 26.53
N ARG A 94 35.97 2.62 26.38
CA ARG A 94 36.49 3.92 25.96
C ARG A 94 37.48 4.47 26.98
N GLU A 95 37.22 4.29 28.28
CA GLU A 95 38.09 4.77 29.35
C GLU A 95 39.46 4.06 29.34
N GLU A 96 39.47 2.74 29.10
CA GLU A 96 40.71 1.96 28.96
C GLU A 96 41.50 2.42 27.73
N LEU A 97 40.80 2.67 26.62
CA LEU A 97 41.41 3.17 25.38
C LEU A 97 41.99 4.58 25.56
N GLU A 98 41.26 5.49 26.20
CA GLU A 98 41.72 6.85 26.47
C GLU A 98 43.00 6.84 27.31
N LYS A 99 43.05 5.99 28.36
CA LYS A 99 44.26 5.79 29.16
C LYS A 99 45.43 5.29 28.31
N LEU A 100 45.20 4.28 27.46
CA LEU A 100 46.24 3.70 26.61
C LEU A 100 46.75 4.69 25.55
N THR A 101 45.86 5.51 25.00
CA THR A 101 46.23 6.59 24.07
C THR A 101 47.12 7.64 24.75
N ILE A 102 46.83 8.00 26.00
CA ILE A 102 47.69 8.90 26.79
C ILE A 102 49.05 8.25 27.06
N GLU A 103 49.08 6.99 27.53
CA GLU A 103 50.32 6.26 27.80
C GLU A 103 51.19 6.05 26.55
N HIS A 104 50.57 5.95 25.37
CA HIS A 104 51.28 5.87 24.10
C HIS A 104 51.78 7.24 23.65
N LYS A 105 51.03 8.31 23.89
CA LYS A 105 51.49 9.68 23.66
C LYS A 105 52.70 10.03 24.52
N ASP A 106 52.67 9.71 25.81
CA ASP A 106 53.81 9.91 26.71
C ASP A 106 55.05 9.10 26.25
N PHE A 107 54.82 7.91 25.66
CA PHE A 107 55.87 7.12 25.04
C PHE A 107 56.44 7.77 23.76
N GLU A 108 55.60 8.31 22.87
CA GLU A 108 56.05 9.05 21.68
C GLU A 108 56.83 10.32 22.05
N ASP A 109 56.36 11.06 23.05
CA ASP A 109 57.05 12.23 23.59
C ASP A 109 58.42 11.84 24.15
N GLY A 110 58.48 10.74 24.91
CA GLY A 110 59.74 10.16 25.42
C GLY A 110 60.68 9.72 24.30
N LEU A 111 60.16 9.06 23.26
CA LEU A 111 60.93 8.65 22.09
C LEU A 111 61.49 9.86 21.33
N GLN A 112 60.70 10.93 21.19
CA GLN A 112 61.11 12.16 20.53
C GLN A 112 62.27 12.85 21.26
N THR A 113 62.41 12.69 22.58
CA THR A 113 63.59 13.23 23.31
C THR A 113 64.91 12.57 22.88
N LEU A 114 64.87 11.34 22.37
CA LEU A 114 66.06 10.63 21.88
C LEU A 114 66.54 11.13 20.51
N ASP A 115 65.79 12.01 19.84
CA ASP A 115 66.18 12.58 18.54
C ASP A 115 67.50 13.37 18.63
N VAL A 116 67.75 14.00 19.79
CA VAL A 116 69.02 14.69 20.08
C VAL A 116 70.18 13.68 20.19
N ASP A 117 69.95 12.54 20.84
CA ASP A 117 70.95 11.47 20.95
C ASP A 117 71.23 10.84 19.57
N VAL A 118 70.19 10.59 18.75
CA VAL A 118 70.31 10.09 17.38
C VAL A 118 71.10 11.08 16.51
N SER A 119 70.76 12.37 16.58
CA SER A 119 71.48 13.44 15.86
C SER A 119 72.95 13.53 16.29
N THR A 120 73.23 13.36 17.58
CA THR A 120 74.59 13.35 18.12
C THR A 120 75.39 12.17 17.58
N VAL A 121 74.81 10.96 17.56
CA VAL A 121 75.47 9.76 16.99
C VAL A 121 75.68 9.89 15.48
N ASN A 122 74.72 10.47 14.74
CA ASN A 122 74.85 10.75 13.31
C ASN A 122 76.01 11.71 13.00
N GLU A 123 76.16 12.76 13.80
CA GLU A 123 77.22 13.73 13.63
C GLU A 123 78.59 13.14 14.00
N LEU A 124 78.67 12.37 15.10
CA LEU A 124 79.88 11.64 15.47
C LEU A 124 80.31 10.66 14.38
N PHE A 125 79.37 9.93 13.77
CA PHE A 125 79.67 9.00 12.67
C PHE A 125 80.22 9.72 11.43
N ARG A 126 79.65 10.88 11.07
CA ARG A 126 80.14 11.70 9.95
C ARG A 126 81.57 12.19 10.13
N GLN A 127 81.99 12.43 11.37
CA GLN A 127 83.33 12.91 11.70
C GLN A 127 84.40 11.81 11.64
N ILE A 128 84.00 10.53 11.52
CA ILE A 128 84.94 9.41 11.36
C ILE A 128 85.36 9.29 9.89
N LEU A 129 86.65 9.55 9.61
CA LEU A 129 87.21 9.52 8.25
C LEU A 129 87.19 8.11 7.62
N GLU A 130 87.53 7.08 8.41
CA GLU A 130 87.54 5.68 7.98
C GLU A 130 86.82 4.79 9.00
N PRO A 131 85.48 4.69 8.93
CA PRO A 131 84.74 3.90 9.90
C PRO A 131 85.08 2.41 9.75
N THR A 132 85.12 1.69 10.87
CA THR A 132 85.33 0.24 10.85
C THR A 132 84.07 -0.47 10.30
N PRO A 133 84.18 -1.71 9.80
CA PRO A 133 83.01 -2.51 9.41
C PRO A 133 81.98 -2.65 10.53
N SER A 134 82.44 -2.78 11.79
CA SER A 134 81.56 -2.85 12.96
C SER A 134 80.83 -1.53 13.22
N GLN A 135 81.51 -0.40 13.08
CA GLN A 135 80.90 0.92 13.27
C GLN A 135 79.82 1.20 12.22
N ARG A 136 80.07 0.84 10.95
CA ARG A 136 79.05 0.87 9.88
C ARG A 136 77.85 -0.01 10.24
N ALA A 137 78.09 -1.27 10.59
CA ALA A 137 77.01 -2.21 10.93
C ALA A 137 76.17 -1.74 12.14
N ASN A 138 76.81 -1.19 13.18
CA ASN A 138 76.11 -0.65 14.34
C ASN A 138 75.29 0.59 13.99
N PHE A 139 75.82 1.48 13.15
CA PHE A 139 75.13 2.67 12.65
C PHE A 139 73.90 2.30 11.81
N ASP A 140 74.05 1.37 10.87
CA ASP A 140 72.97 0.86 10.05
C ASP A 140 71.90 0.17 10.92
N HIS A 141 72.33 -0.60 11.92
CA HIS A 141 71.42 -1.21 12.89
C HIS A 141 70.66 -0.16 13.70
N LEU A 142 71.34 0.87 14.23
CA LEU A 142 70.68 1.97 14.94
C LEU A 142 69.63 2.66 14.07
N SER A 143 69.98 2.99 12.84
CA SER A 143 69.10 3.67 11.89
C SER A 143 67.87 2.82 11.59
N GLY A 144 68.06 1.53 11.27
CA GLY A 144 66.95 0.60 11.04
C GLY A 144 66.07 0.43 12.28
N ARG A 145 66.65 0.31 13.48
CA ARG A 145 65.88 0.18 14.74
C ARG A 145 65.09 1.44 15.08
N TRP A 146 65.63 2.62 14.79
CA TRP A 146 64.93 3.89 14.93
C TRP A 146 63.74 3.98 13.98
N GLU A 147 63.94 3.63 12.70
CA GLU A 147 62.87 3.59 11.69
C GLU A 147 61.78 2.57 12.04
N ASP A 148 62.16 1.33 12.37
CA ASP A 148 61.24 0.26 12.78
C ASP A 148 60.39 0.67 13.99
N LEU A 149 60.99 1.38 14.96
CA LEU A 149 60.31 1.81 16.18
C LEU A 149 59.25 2.87 15.89
N TRP A 150 59.58 3.88 15.08
CA TRP A 150 58.63 4.91 14.65
C TRP A 150 57.55 4.34 13.73
N GLU A 151 57.89 3.41 12.85
CA GLU A 151 56.90 2.73 12.00
C GLU A 151 55.91 1.93 12.85
N LEU A 152 56.40 1.13 13.80
CA LEU A 152 55.55 0.39 14.73
C LEU A 152 54.69 1.33 15.59
N SER A 153 55.25 2.45 16.06
CA SER A 153 54.51 3.46 16.82
C SER A 153 53.36 4.04 16.00
N ARG A 154 53.62 4.44 14.75
CA ARG A 154 52.62 4.97 13.84
C ARG A 154 51.50 3.95 13.56
N MET A 155 51.87 2.70 13.29
CA MET A 155 50.90 1.63 13.07
C MET A 155 50.04 1.36 14.30
N TYR A 156 50.62 1.45 15.50
CA TYR A 156 49.89 1.32 16.75
C TYR A 156 48.93 2.49 16.97
N VAL A 157 49.32 3.73 16.66
CA VAL A 157 48.42 4.90 16.69
C VAL A 157 47.23 4.72 15.75
N GLU A 158 47.45 4.23 14.53
CA GLU A 158 46.35 3.93 13.59
C GLU A 158 45.40 2.85 14.13
N ARG A 159 45.95 1.82 14.79
CA ARG A 159 45.16 0.81 15.49
C ARG A 159 44.32 1.41 16.62
N LEU A 160 44.89 2.30 17.44
CA LEU A 160 44.15 2.94 18.55
C LEU A 160 43.02 3.83 18.01
N LYS A 161 43.28 4.62 16.96
CA LYS A 161 42.27 5.47 16.30
C LYS A 161 41.13 4.67 15.68
N SER A 162 41.45 3.57 14.98
CA SER A 162 40.42 2.70 14.41
C SER A 162 39.59 2.00 15.49
N LEU A 163 40.21 1.57 16.59
CA LEU A 163 39.50 1.03 17.75
C LEU A 163 38.58 2.08 18.39
N GLU A 164 39.04 3.31 18.54
CA GLU A 164 38.23 4.42 19.05
C GLU A 164 36.98 4.65 18.19
N ALA A 165 37.15 4.65 16.87
CA ALA A 165 36.06 4.80 15.92
C ALA A 165 35.05 3.65 15.99
N VAL A 166 35.51 2.41 16.22
CA VAL A 166 34.62 1.26 16.43
C VAL A 166 33.86 1.37 17.74
N LEU A 167 34.53 1.66 18.87
CA LEU A 167 33.88 1.72 20.19
C LEU A 167 32.85 2.85 20.26
N ASN A 168 33.19 4.04 19.76
CA ASN A 168 32.24 5.15 19.70
C ASN A 168 31.06 4.84 18.78
N GLY A 169 31.34 4.26 17.61
CA GLY A 169 30.32 3.87 16.65
C GLY A 169 29.39 2.78 17.17
N LEU A 170 29.90 1.80 17.92
CA LEU A 170 29.09 0.77 18.57
C LEU A 170 28.11 1.36 19.58
N ILE A 171 28.57 2.30 20.42
CA ILE A 171 27.71 2.99 21.39
C ILE A 171 26.61 3.77 20.64
N GLU A 172 26.98 4.52 19.62
CA GLU A 172 26.06 5.31 18.81
C GLU A 172 25.01 4.43 18.11
N VAL A 173 25.43 3.38 17.41
CA VAL A 173 24.53 2.43 16.74
C VAL A 173 23.64 1.70 17.75
N ALA A 174 24.19 1.25 18.88
CA ALA A 174 23.39 0.58 19.91
C ALA A 174 22.30 1.49 20.48
N ASP A 175 22.61 2.78 20.69
CA ASP A 175 21.63 3.77 21.15
C ASP A 175 20.58 4.09 20.07
N ILE A 176 20.99 4.29 18.81
CA ILE A 176 20.08 4.50 17.68
C ILE A 176 19.11 3.32 17.55
N VAL A 177 19.62 2.09 17.51
CA VAL A 177 18.81 0.86 17.41
C VAL A 177 17.86 0.76 18.59
N ARG A 178 18.33 1.00 19.82
CA ARG A 178 17.51 0.97 21.04
C ARG A 178 16.39 2.01 21.01
N GLN A 179 16.64 3.21 20.50
CA GLN A 179 15.63 4.25 20.35
C GLN A 179 14.54 3.84 19.34
N HIS A 180 14.93 3.29 18.20
CA HIS A 180 13.98 2.83 17.18
C HIS A 180 13.20 1.59 17.62
N GLU A 181 13.82 0.65 18.32
CA GLU A 181 13.14 -0.49 18.93
C GLU A 181 12.07 -0.02 19.93
N ILE A 182 12.34 1.01 20.73
CA ILE A 182 11.37 1.63 21.65
C ILE A 182 10.25 2.32 20.88
N LEU A 183 10.59 3.10 19.86
CA LEU A 183 9.62 3.83 19.04
C LEU A 183 8.67 2.87 18.34
N LEU A 184 9.19 1.84 17.66
CA LEU A 184 8.40 0.80 17.01
C LEU A 184 7.49 0.05 17.99
N ASN A 185 7.93 -0.18 19.22
CA ASN A 185 7.09 -0.80 20.25
C ASN A 185 6.07 0.14 20.90
N SER A 186 6.15 1.43 20.59
CA SER A 186 5.21 2.46 21.03
C SER A 186 4.05 2.65 20.05
N PHE A 187 4.10 2.05 18.84
CA PHE A 187 2.94 1.99 17.94
C PHE A 187 1.82 1.16 18.57
N ASP A 188 0.59 1.63 18.40
CA ASP A 188 -0.62 0.92 18.80
C ASP A 188 -1.04 -0.13 17.76
N ASP A 189 -2.03 -0.94 18.12
CA ASP A 189 -2.75 -1.85 17.22
C ASP A 189 -3.30 -1.10 15.99
N MET A 190 -3.53 -1.83 14.90
CA MET A 190 -4.00 -1.26 13.63
C MET A 190 -5.32 -0.49 13.83
N PRO A 191 -5.38 0.82 13.52
CA PRO A 191 -6.59 1.60 13.68
C PRO A 191 -7.57 1.39 12.51
N ALA A 192 -8.86 1.32 12.80
CA ALA A 192 -9.92 1.29 11.77
C ALA A 192 -10.34 2.70 11.29
N SER A 193 -9.92 3.76 11.97
CA SER A 193 -10.17 5.14 11.52
C SER A 193 -9.18 5.51 10.41
N LEU A 194 -9.68 5.99 9.28
CA LEU A 194 -8.85 6.39 8.13
C LEU A 194 -7.83 7.46 8.51
N ASP A 195 -8.20 8.46 9.31
CA ASP A 195 -7.29 9.55 9.67
C ASP A 195 -6.16 9.08 10.59
N LYS A 196 -6.49 8.21 11.55
CA LYS A 196 -5.47 7.58 12.40
C LYS A 196 -4.54 6.68 11.58
N LEU A 197 -5.10 5.91 10.64
CA LEU A 197 -4.33 5.01 9.77
C LEU A 197 -3.40 5.79 8.83
N ARG A 198 -3.87 6.92 8.26
CA ARG A 198 -3.02 7.88 7.53
C ARG A 198 -1.90 8.42 8.40
N GLY A 199 -2.21 8.79 9.65
CA GLY A 199 -1.22 9.25 10.62
C GLY A 199 -0.13 8.20 10.88
N VAL A 200 -0.51 6.93 11.10
CA VAL A 200 0.43 5.82 11.27
C VAL A 200 1.30 5.63 10.02
N HIS A 201 0.69 5.63 8.82
CA HIS A 201 1.43 5.52 7.56
C HIS A 201 2.44 6.67 7.38
N SER A 202 2.03 7.92 7.63
CA SER A 202 2.92 9.09 7.54
C SER A 202 4.09 9.00 8.52
N GLN A 203 3.85 8.58 9.77
CA GLN A 203 4.91 8.40 10.77
C GLN A 203 5.90 7.30 10.36
N LEU A 204 5.41 6.19 9.80
CA LEU A 204 6.27 5.10 9.29
C LEU A 204 7.10 5.55 8.08
N LEU A 205 6.54 6.38 7.21
CA LEU A 205 7.24 6.93 6.05
C LEU A 205 8.37 7.89 6.47
N GLU A 206 8.10 8.77 7.44
CA GLU A 206 9.12 9.63 8.04
C GLU A 206 10.23 8.80 8.71
N LEU A 207 9.84 7.79 9.49
CA LEU A 207 10.79 6.88 10.12
C LEU A 207 11.67 6.15 9.09
N ASN A 208 11.09 5.70 7.98
CA ASN A 208 11.85 5.06 6.90
C ASN A 208 12.91 6.00 6.29
N MET A 209 12.58 7.29 6.11
CA MET A 209 13.54 8.29 5.63
C MET A 209 14.69 8.50 6.63
N VAL A 210 14.38 8.57 7.93
CA VAL A 210 15.40 8.70 8.99
C VAL A 210 16.33 7.48 8.99
N LEU A 211 15.78 6.27 8.84
CA LEU A 211 16.59 5.05 8.79
C LEU A 211 17.56 5.06 7.60
N GLN A 212 17.11 5.49 6.42
CA GLN A 212 17.97 5.61 5.25
C GLN A 212 19.14 6.58 5.48
N GLN A 213 18.92 7.69 6.19
CA GLN A 213 19.97 8.63 6.53
C GLN A 213 20.99 8.01 7.51
N GLN A 214 20.49 7.31 8.53
CA GLN A 214 21.32 6.72 9.58
C GLN A 214 22.06 5.44 9.15
N GLN A 215 21.69 4.81 8.02
CA GLN A 215 22.42 3.68 7.44
C GLN A 215 23.94 3.98 7.29
N THR A 216 24.28 5.21 6.94
CA THR A 216 25.68 5.64 6.78
C THR A 216 26.52 5.49 8.05
N ILE A 217 25.90 5.61 9.23
CA ILE A 217 26.55 5.45 10.54
C ILE A 217 26.85 3.97 10.76
N VAL A 218 25.88 3.08 10.51
CA VAL A 218 26.05 1.62 10.61
C VAL A 218 27.12 1.12 9.63
N ASP A 219 27.11 1.61 8.40
CA ASP A 219 28.12 1.28 7.40
C ASP A 219 29.52 1.76 7.82
N ALA A 220 29.61 2.92 8.49
CA ALA A 220 30.88 3.42 9.01
C ALA A 220 31.46 2.49 10.08
N VAL A 221 30.65 2.00 11.01
CA VAL A 221 31.10 1.04 12.04
C VAL A 221 31.59 -0.26 11.42
N ASN A 222 30.84 -0.82 10.45
CA ASN A 222 31.23 -2.04 9.74
C ASN A 222 32.55 -1.86 8.95
N ARG A 223 32.78 -0.68 8.35
CA ARG A 223 34.08 -0.36 7.73
C ARG A 223 35.20 -0.22 8.77
N ASN A 224 34.93 0.45 9.89
CA ASN A 224 35.93 0.69 10.93
C ASN A 224 36.40 -0.61 11.59
N ILE A 225 35.53 -1.60 11.79
CA ILE A 225 35.93 -2.90 12.36
C ILE A 225 36.80 -3.70 11.38
N ALA A 226 36.50 -3.66 10.07
CA ALA A 226 37.35 -4.26 9.06
C ALA A 226 38.74 -3.60 8.99
N LEU A 227 38.80 -2.26 9.10
CA LEU A 227 40.06 -1.52 9.20
C LEU A 227 40.82 -1.90 10.48
N LEU A 228 40.14 -1.99 11.62
CA LEU A 228 40.76 -2.40 12.88
C LEU A 228 41.40 -3.79 12.75
N ARG A 229 40.70 -4.77 12.16
CA ARG A 229 41.28 -6.10 11.89
C ARG A 229 42.54 -5.99 11.06
N GLN A 230 42.53 -5.19 9.99
CA GLN A 230 43.72 -4.97 9.16
C GLN A 230 44.89 -4.38 9.97
N HIS A 231 44.66 -3.36 10.80
CA HIS A 231 45.70 -2.76 11.64
C HIS A 231 46.22 -3.73 12.71
N VAL A 232 45.35 -4.56 13.29
CA VAL A 232 45.76 -5.60 14.25
C VAL A 232 46.61 -6.66 13.57
N SER A 233 46.23 -7.17 12.40
CA SER A 233 47.01 -8.19 11.67
C SER A 233 48.35 -7.67 11.14
N ARG A 234 48.47 -6.35 10.90
CA ARG A 234 49.75 -5.74 10.53
C ARG A 234 50.69 -5.57 11.73
N THR A 235 50.15 -5.37 12.93
CA THR A 235 50.95 -5.11 14.15
C THR A 235 51.21 -6.37 14.97
N ARG A 236 50.34 -7.38 14.89
CA ARG A 236 50.49 -8.68 15.56
C ARG A 236 50.73 -9.77 14.51
N GLN A 237 51.77 -10.57 14.68
CA GLN A 237 52.12 -11.67 13.76
C GLN A 237 51.22 -12.91 13.92
N SER A 238 50.40 -12.97 14.97
CA SER A 238 49.44 -14.07 15.19
C SER A 238 48.36 -14.06 14.10
N PRO A 239 48.00 -15.21 13.50
CA PRO A 239 46.88 -15.28 12.55
C PRO A 239 45.52 -15.16 13.23
N ASN A 240 45.44 -15.42 14.54
CA ASN A 240 44.18 -15.42 15.30
C ASN A 240 44.15 -14.24 16.28
N HIS A 241 42.99 -13.56 16.36
CA HIS A 241 42.75 -12.39 17.20
C HIS A 241 41.39 -12.48 17.92
N PRO A 242 41.23 -13.33 18.96
CA PRO A 242 39.95 -13.56 19.63
C PRO A 242 39.31 -12.31 20.23
N ASP A 243 40.13 -11.33 20.60
CA ASP A 243 39.70 -10.04 21.13
C ASP A 243 39.02 -9.16 20.07
N VAL A 244 39.52 -9.21 18.83
CA VAL A 244 38.91 -8.58 17.64
C VAL A 244 37.71 -9.36 17.16
N ASP A 245 37.78 -10.70 17.12
CA ASP A 245 36.66 -11.56 16.72
C ASP A 245 35.42 -11.29 17.57
N ARG A 246 35.58 -11.18 18.90
CA ARG A 246 34.50 -10.79 19.81
C ARG A 246 33.92 -9.41 19.49
N LEU A 247 34.77 -8.44 19.16
CA LEU A 247 34.30 -7.08 18.84
C LEU A 247 33.55 -7.07 17.50
N GLU A 248 33.97 -7.88 16.53
CA GLU A 248 33.22 -8.12 15.30
C GLU A 248 31.85 -8.75 15.57
N ASP A 249 31.76 -9.73 16.47
CA ASP A 249 30.48 -10.33 16.85
C ASP A 249 29.53 -9.28 17.47
N GLU A 250 30.05 -8.33 18.24
CA GLU A 250 29.27 -7.22 18.82
C GLU A 250 28.78 -6.23 17.73
N VAL A 251 29.64 -5.90 16.77
CA VAL A 251 29.25 -5.09 15.60
C VAL A 251 28.20 -5.83 14.77
N GLN A 252 28.40 -7.11 14.50
CA GLN A 252 27.47 -7.93 13.73
C GLN A 252 26.11 -8.05 14.44
N THR A 253 26.11 -8.26 15.76
CA THR A 253 24.88 -8.31 16.56
C THR A 253 24.11 -6.99 16.47
N SER A 254 24.82 -5.85 16.50
CA SER A 254 24.21 -4.53 16.36
C SER A 254 23.68 -4.29 14.93
N THR A 255 24.42 -4.72 13.91
CA THR A 255 24.00 -4.66 12.50
C THR A 255 22.74 -5.49 12.25
N VAL A 256 22.67 -6.73 12.75
CA VAL A 256 21.47 -7.58 12.61
C VAL A 256 20.24 -6.96 13.29
N ARG A 257 20.42 -6.36 14.47
CA ARG A 257 19.33 -5.65 15.16
C ARG A 257 18.88 -4.42 14.38
N TRP A 258 19.80 -3.68 13.77
CA TRP A 258 19.50 -2.58 12.86
C TRP A 258 18.70 -3.03 11.63
N GLU A 259 19.14 -4.09 10.96
CA GLU A 259 18.44 -4.66 9.79
C GLU A 259 17.02 -5.13 10.13
N ASN A 260 16.83 -5.69 11.33
CA ASN A 260 15.52 -6.05 11.84
C ASN A 260 14.63 -4.80 12.04
N VAL A 261 15.16 -3.70 12.62
CA VAL A 261 14.44 -2.42 12.72
C VAL A 261 14.00 -1.92 11.33
N CYS A 262 14.91 -1.92 10.36
CA CYS A 262 14.60 -1.52 8.98
C CYS A 262 13.51 -2.39 8.36
N SER A 263 13.62 -3.72 8.50
CA SER A 263 12.63 -4.67 8.00
C SER A 263 11.25 -4.44 8.63
N GLN A 264 11.20 -4.20 9.94
CA GLN A 264 9.95 -3.90 10.65
C GLN A 264 9.28 -2.63 10.13
N VAL A 265 10.04 -1.57 9.86
CA VAL A 265 9.48 -0.33 9.29
C VAL A 265 8.90 -0.59 7.91
N VAL A 266 9.65 -1.25 7.03
CA VAL A 266 9.21 -1.57 5.66
C VAL A 266 7.94 -2.43 5.66
N ASP A 267 7.91 -3.48 6.47
CA ASP A 267 6.76 -4.40 6.52
C ASP A 267 5.52 -3.74 7.13
N ARG A 268 5.69 -2.94 8.18
CA ARG A 268 4.59 -2.19 8.79
C ARG A 268 4.07 -1.11 7.85
N LEU A 269 4.94 -0.43 7.10
CA LEU A 269 4.55 0.58 6.12
C LEU A 269 3.70 -0.05 5.00
N LYS A 270 4.16 -1.17 4.42
CA LYS A 270 3.40 -1.92 3.40
C LYS A 270 2.05 -2.40 3.93
N THR A 271 2.03 -2.93 5.16
CA THR A 271 0.78 -3.39 5.80
C THR A 271 -0.17 -2.20 6.04
N ALA A 272 0.33 -1.06 6.51
CA ALA A 272 -0.48 0.13 6.74
C ALA A 272 -1.05 0.70 5.43
N GLU A 273 -0.27 0.67 4.35
CA GLU A 273 -0.71 1.12 3.01
C GLU A 273 -1.83 0.23 2.45
N HIS A 274 -1.65 -1.10 2.49
CA HIS A 274 -2.67 -2.02 2.00
C HIS A 274 -3.93 -2.00 2.89
N ALA A 275 -3.77 -1.91 4.22
CA ALA A 275 -4.87 -1.70 5.14
C ALA A 275 -5.63 -0.40 4.83
N LEU A 276 -4.92 0.68 4.46
CA LEU A 276 -5.53 1.96 4.11
C LEU A 276 -6.40 1.84 2.84
N GLN A 277 -5.89 1.17 1.81
CA GLN A 277 -6.63 0.93 0.57
C GLN A 277 -7.91 0.12 0.83
N THR A 278 -7.80 -0.99 1.55
CA THR A 278 -8.96 -1.81 1.92
C THR A 278 -9.94 -1.01 2.79
N GLN A 279 -9.44 -0.23 3.75
CA GLN A 279 -10.30 0.56 4.62
C GLN A 279 -11.04 1.69 3.90
N MET A 280 -10.45 2.29 2.86
CA MET A 280 -11.12 3.30 2.03
C MET A 280 -12.32 2.72 1.28
N VAL A 281 -12.16 1.52 0.70
CA VAL A 281 -13.25 0.82 0.03
C VAL A 281 -14.31 0.39 1.05
N TYR A 282 -13.89 -0.32 2.11
CA TYR A 282 -14.79 -0.81 3.16
C TYR A 282 -15.64 0.32 3.76
N ARG A 283 -15.05 1.46 4.11
CA ARG A 283 -15.79 2.58 4.74
C ARG A 283 -16.84 3.16 3.80
N THR A 284 -16.49 3.35 2.54
CA THR A 284 -17.42 3.89 1.54
C THR A 284 -18.62 2.95 1.34
N GLU A 285 -18.34 1.66 1.13
CA GLU A 285 -19.38 0.66 0.93
C GLU A 285 -20.24 0.48 2.19
N TYR A 286 -19.61 0.43 3.37
CA TYR A 286 -20.32 0.31 4.65
C TYR A 286 -21.26 1.50 4.90
N GLU A 287 -20.80 2.73 4.68
CA GLU A 287 -21.63 3.92 4.85
C GLU A 287 -22.80 3.96 3.86
N ASN A 288 -22.57 3.53 2.61
CA ASN A 288 -23.63 3.45 1.61
C ASN A 288 -24.71 2.45 2.02
N GLU A 289 -24.33 1.25 2.44
CA GLU A 289 -25.28 0.20 2.84
C GLU A 289 -26.01 0.54 4.14
N ILE A 290 -25.35 1.15 5.12
CA ILE A 290 -26.02 1.62 6.34
C ILE A 290 -27.06 2.71 6.02
N ARG A 291 -26.72 3.70 5.19
CA ARG A 291 -27.67 4.75 4.78
C ARG A 291 -28.86 4.19 4.01
N TRP A 292 -28.61 3.19 3.15
CA TRP A 292 -29.69 2.51 2.44
C TRP A 292 -30.59 1.74 3.41
N LEU A 293 -30.03 1.00 4.37
CA LEU A 293 -30.81 0.31 5.42
C LEU A 293 -31.63 1.29 6.27
N ASP A 294 -31.09 2.47 6.60
CA ASP A 294 -31.83 3.52 7.29
C ASP A 294 -33.06 3.97 6.48
N SER A 295 -32.91 4.10 5.16
CA SER A 295 -34.03 4.44 4.26
C SER A 295 -35.08 3.33 4.20
N VAL A 296 -34.65 2.07 4.08
CA VAL A 296 -35.55 0.90 4.07
C VAL A 296 -36.31 0.82 5.40
N GLU A 297 -35.62 0.98 6.52
CA GLU A 297 -36.22 1.00 7.86
C GLU A 297 -37.23 2.14 8.01
N ALA A 298 -36.93 3.34 7.53
CA ALA A 298 -37.86 4.47 7.53
C ALA A 298 -39.10 4.18 6.67
N THR A 299 -38.93 3.63 5.47
CA THR A 299 -40.04 3.22 4.59
C THR A 299 -40.93 2.23 5.30
N ILE A 300 -40.35 1.15 5.83
CA ILE A 300 -41.07 0.11 6.58
C ILE A 300 -41.82 0.72 7.76
N ASN A 301 -41.18 1.56 8.57
CA ASN A 301 -41.81 2.15 9.75
C ASN A 301 -42.96 3.11 9.39
N SER A 302 -42.98 3.65 8.17
CA SER A 302 -44.08 4.48 7.67
C SER A 302 -45.30 3.69 7.18
N LEU A 303 -45.15 2.38 6.93
CA LEU A 303 -46.23 1.54 6.41
C LEU A 303 -47.36 1.38 7.43
N ARG A 304 -48.60 1.53 6.94
CA ARG A 304 -49.80 1.43 7.77
C ARG A 304 -50.24 -0.01 7.97
N LYS A 305 -51.03 -0.24 9.01
CA LYS A 305 -51.62 -1.54 9.24
C LYS A 305 -52.63 -1.90 8.13
N PRO A 306 -52.70 -3.18 7.73
CA PRO A 306 -53.62 -3.67 6.73
C PRO A 306 -55.08 -3.17 6.90
N GLU A 307 -55.59 -3.17 8.14
CA GLU A 307 -56.99 -2.86 8.48
C GLU A 307 -57.36 -1.39 8.25
N GLU A 308 -56.36 -0.50 8.20
CA GLU A 308 -56.55 0.95 8.00
C GLU A 308 -56.55 1.36 6.51
N LEU A 309 -56.30 0.42 5.60
CA LEU A 309 -56.09 0.68 4.18
C LEU A 309 -57.35 0.43 3.34
N ARG A 310 -57.64 1.37 2.44
CA ARG A 310 -58.63 1.18 1.36
C ARG A 310 -58.10 0.16 0.34
N PRO A 311 -58.98 -0.55 -0.41
CA PRO A 311 -58.55 -1.60 -1.35
C PRO A 311 -57.49 -1.17 -2.37
N GLU A 312 -57.60 0.05 -2.91
CA GLU A 312 -56.62 0.61 -3.86
C GLU A 312 -55.26 0.89 -3.22
N GLN A 313 -55.26 1.35 -1.96
CA GLN A 313 -54.05 1.64 -1.19
C GLN A 313 -53.38 0.36 -0.68
N TYR A 314 -54.18 -0.69 -0.50
CA TYR A 314 -53.71 -2.00 -0.09
C TYR A 314 -52.77 -2.62 -1.13
N GLN A 315 -53.20 -2.62 -2.40
CA GLN A 315 -52.39 -3.14 -3.50
C GLN A 315 -51.11 -2.32 -3.66
N GLN A 316 -51.20 -0.99 -3.57
CA GLN A 316 -50.03 -0.10 -3.65
C GLN A 316 -48.99 -0.41 -2.56
N GLN A 317 -49.44 -0.62 -1.32
CA GLN A 317 -48.54 -0.93 -0.21
C GLN A 317 -47.94 -2.34 -0.34
N LEU A 318 -48.71 -3.31 -0.87
CA LEU A 318 -48.20 -4.64 -1.17
C LEU A 318 -47.14 -4.59 -2.29
N ASP A 319 -47.40 -3.86 -3.38
CA ASP A 319 -46.45 -3.67 -4.48
C ASP A 319 -45.17 -2.97 -3.97
N GLN A 320 -45.31 -2.00 -3.06
CA GLN A 320 -44.18 -1.37 -2.40
C GLN A 320 -43.35 -2.38 -1.58
N LEU A 321 -43.99 -3.21 -0.74
CA LEU A 321 -43.30 -4.25 0.03
C LEU A 321 -42.61 -5.29 -0.87
N ILE A 322 -43.21 -5.65 -1.99
CA ILE A 322 -42.61 -6.55 -2.99
C ILE A 322 -41.37 -5.88 -3.62
N ALA A 323 -41.47 -4.61 -3.99
CA ALA A 323 -40.35 -3.85 -4.55
C ALA A 323 -39.19 -3.71 -3.55
N GLU A 324 -39.47 -3.36 -2.30
CA GLU A 324 -38.47 -3.26 -1.23
C GLU A 324 -37.79 -4.62 -0.97
N TYR A 325 -38.56 -5.71 -0.98
CA TYR A 325 -37.99 -7.06 -0.85
C TYR A 325 -37.10 -7.44 -2.04
N SER A 326 -37.51 -7.11 -3.26
CA SER A 326 -36.70 -7.34 -4.47
C SER A 326 -35.39 -6.55 -4.43
N GLN A 327 -35.45 -5.28 -4.03
CA GLN A 327 -34.25 -4.44 -3.87
C GLN A 327 -33.32 -4.99 -2.80
N LEU A 328 -33.87 -5.54 -1.71
CA LEU A 328 -33.07 -6.17 -0.67
C LEU A 328 -32.35 -7.42 -1.21
N GLN A 329 -32.99 -8.22 -2.05
CA GLN A 329 -32.35 -9.36 -2.70
C GLN A 329 -31.20 -8.91 -3.62
N GLU A 330 -31.42 -7.88 -4.44
CA GLU A 330 -30.38 -7.30 -5.31
C GLU A 330 -29.19 -6.73 -4.51
N ARG A 331 -29.45 -6.14 -3.34
CA ARG A 331 -28.43 -5.57 -2.45
C ARG A 331 -27.66 -6.61 -1.64
N THR A 332 -28.05 -7.88 -1.68
CA THR A 332 -27.35 -8.96 -0.95
C THR A 332 -25.87 -9.03 -1.36
N GLU A 333 -25.57 -8.93 -2.67
CA GLU A 333 -24.19 -8.96 -3.17
C GLU A 333 -23.36 -7.77 -2.66
N ALA A 334 -23.96 -6.58 -2.54
CA ALA A 334 -23.28 -5.40 -1.99
C ALA A 334 -22.92 -5.59 -0.51
N VAL A 335 -23.84 -6.13 0.29
CA VAL A 335 -23.58 -6.46 1.70
C VAL A 335 -22.52 -7.56 1.83
N GLU A 336 -22.53 -8.57 0.97
CA GLU A 336 -21.47 -9.57 0.90
C GLU A 336 -20.11 -8.96 0.52
N ASN A 337 -20.08 -7.97 -0.37
CA ASN A 337 -18.88 -7.23 -0.71
C ASN A 337 -18.34 -6.43 0.49
N VAL A 338 -19.22 -5.75 1.25
CA VAL A 338 -18.84 -5.07 2.51
C VAL A 338 -18.23 -6.06 3.50
N ASN A 339 -18.85 -7.24 3.66
CA ASN A 339 -18.32 -8.31 4.51
C ASN A 339 -16.96 -8.82 4.04
N ARG A 340 -16.75 -8.92 2.73
CA ARG A 340 -15.48 -9.36 2.13
C ARG A 340 -14.35 -8.38 2.39
N GLU A 341 -14.58 -7.09 2.14
CA GLU A 341 -13.57 -6.05 2.39
C GLU A 341 -13.31 -5.85 3.88
N GLY A 342 -14.35 -5.83 4.72
CA GLY A 342 -14.18 -5.77 6.17
C GLY A 342 -13.45 -7.00 6.73
N GLY A 343 -13.74 -8.20 6.21
CA GLY A 343 -13.02 -9.43 6.54
C GLY A 343 -11.56 -9.43 6.07
N LYS A 344 -11.27 -8.77 4.93
CA LYS A 344 -9.90 -8.56 4.44
C LYS A 344 -9.13 -7.66 5.39
N PHE A 345 -9.69 -6.51 5.80
CA PHE A 345 -9.11 -5.61 6.79
C PHE A 345 -8.87 -6.32 8.13
N ILE A 346 -9.85 -7.06 8.64
CA ILE A 346 -9.73 -7.80 9.91
C ILE A 346 -8.54 -8.77 9.90
N ARG A 347 -8.35 -9.53 8.81
CA ARG A 347 -7.23 -10.48 8.70
C ARG A 347 -5.88 -9.76 8.70
N GLU A 348 -5.79 -8.66 7.98
CA GLU A 348 -4.57 -7.86 7.91
C GLU A 348 -4.23 -7.20 9.25
N ALA A 349 -5.21 -6.56 9.90
CA ALA A 349 -5.07 -5.96 11.21
C ALA A 349 -4.64 -6.98 12.26
N LYS A 350 -5.24 -8.18 12.30
CA LYS A 350 -4.79 -9.27 13.18
C LYS A 350 -3.34 -9.67 12.91
N GLY A 351 -2.95 -9.75 11.63
CA GLY A 351 -1.58 -10.06 11.24
C GLY A 351 -0.59 -9.01 11.72
N TYR A 352 -0.95 -7.73 11.57
CA TYR A 352 -0.17 -6.59 12.07
C TYR A 352 0.00 -6.64 13.60
N ASP A 353 -1.11 -6.75 14.33
CA ASP A 353 -1.12 -6.73 15.80
C ASP A 353 -0.30 -7.90 16.38
N ASN A 354 -0.40 -9.10 15.79
CA ASN A 354 0.42 -10.24 16.19
C ASN A 354 1.92 -10.01 15.94
N ARG A 355 2.29 -9.40 14.81
CA ARG A 355 3.69 -9.03 14.53
C ARG A 355 4.21 -7.98 15.52
N LEU A 356 3.37 -7.04 15.95
CA LEU A 356 3.74 -6.08 17.01
C LEU A 356 4.08 -6.79 18.32
N ILE A 357 3.28 -7.78 18.73
CA ILE A 357 3.49 -8.54 19.96
C ILE A 357 4.79 -9.35 19.86
N GLN A 358 5.00 -10.07 18.75
CA GLN A 358 6.23 -10.84 18.53
C GLN A 358 7.48 -9.95 18.55
N TYR A 359 7.42 -8.80 17.89
CA TYR A 359 8.53 -7.85 17.92
C TYR A 359 8.80 -7.29 19.32
N MET A 360 7.73 -7.00 20.09
CA MET A 360 7.85 -6.56 21.48
C MET A 360 8.54 -7.62 22.35
N GLU A 361 8.15 -8.88 22.22
CA GLU A 361 8.77 -10.00 22.94
C GLU A 361 10.25 -10.15 22.57
N ASN A 362 10.59 -10.05 21.28
CA ASN A 362 11.99 -10.09 20.82
C ASN A 362 12.83 -8.95 21.43
N VAL A 363 12.30 -7.73 21.46
CA VAL A 363 12.99 -6.58 22.08
C VAL A 363 13.11 -6.75 23.59
N MET A 364 12.10 -7.31 24.26
CA MET A 364 12.17 -7.62 25.69
C MET A 364 13.17 -8.73 26.01
N ASN A 365 13.34 -9.71 25.13
CA ASN A 365 14.36 -10.77 25.29
C ASN A 365 15.78 -10.20 25.19
N ILE A 366 15.99 -9.16 24.37
CA ILE A 366 17.29 -8.49 24.21
C ILE A 366 17.62 -7.57 25.39
N HIS A 367 16.67 -6.74 25.83
CA HIS A 367 16.93 -5.67 26.82
C HIS A 367 16.43 -5.97 28.24
N GLY A 368 15.77 -7.11 28.43
CA GLY A 368 15.05 -7.45 29.65
C GLY A 368 13.68 -6.77 29.77
N PRO A 369 12.85 -7.18 30.74
CA PRO A 369 11.45 -6.74 30.84
C PRO A 369 11.26 -5.26 31.15
N ASN A 370 12.27 -4.61 31.75
CA ASN A 370 12.21 -3.20 32.15
C ASN A 370 12.14 -2.24 30.96
N ILE A 371 12.56 -2.66 29.75
CA ILE A 371 12.45 -1.81 28.56
C ILE A 371 11.00 -1.43 28.26
N ARG A 372 10.04 -2.26 28.68
CA ARG A 372 8.61 -2.04 28.49
C ARG A 372 8.13 -0.71 29.06
N ASN A 373 8.75 -0.24 30.15
CA ASN A 373 8.40 1.03 30.79
C ASN A 373 8.71 2.25 29.91
N ARG A 374 9.50 2.08 28.85
CA ARG A 374 9.84 3.13 27.90
C ARG A 374 8.96 3.14 26.67
N PHE A 375 8.14 2.10 26.46
CA PHE A 375 7.18 2.08 25.37
C PHE A 375 6.07 3.08 25.68
N ARG A 376 5.89 4.05 24.80
CA ARG A 376 4.82 5.04 24.89
C ARG A 376 3.59 4.58 24.11
N ARG A 377 3.15 3.34 24.36
CA ARG A 377 1.84 2.90 23.84
C ARG A 377 0.77 3.80 24.43
N SER A 378 -0.18 4.19 23.60
CA SER A 378 -1.32 4.97 24.05
C SER A 378 -2.05 4.19 25.15
N ILE A 379 -2.77 4.90 26.02
CA ILE A 379 -3.78 4.31 26.92
C ILE A 379 -4.50 3.18 26.17
N PRO A 380 -4.65 1.96 26.75
CA PRO A 380 -5.24 0.83 26.06
C PRO A 380 -6.46 1.28 25.28
N GLN A 381 -6.39 1.21 23.94
CA GLN A 381 -7.50 1.70 23.13
C GLN A 381 -8.73 0.88 23.52
N PRO A 382 -9.88 1.52 23.83
CA PRO A 382 -11.05 0.80 24.32
C PRO A 382 -11.52 -0.26 23.32
N LYS A 383 -11.28 -0.05 22.02
CA LYS A 383 -11.44 -1.05 20.97
C LYS A 383 -10.33 -0.91 19.92
N ASN A 384 -9.69 -2.02 19.55
CA ASN A 384 -8.75 -2.04 18.42
C ASN A 384 -9.49 -2.08 17.07
N GLY A 385 -8.78 -1.88 15.96
CA GLY A 385 -9.42 -1.82 14.63
C GLY A 385 -10.15 -3.11 14.25
N VAL A 386 -9.62 -4.26 14.66
CA VAL A 386 -10.27 -5.57 14.48
C VAL A 386 -11.64 -5.61 15.15
N GLN A 387 -11.72 -5.21 16.43
CA GLN A 387 -12.96 -5.19 17.19
C GLN A 387 -13.97 -4.21 16.60
N GLN A 388 -13.53 -3.00 16.22
CA GLN A 388 -14.40 -1.99 15.61
C GLN A 388 -15.07 -2.51 14.33
N VAL A 389 -14.27 -3.02 13.38
CA VAL A 389 -14.81 -3.51 12.10
C VAL A 389 -15.66 -4.77 12.29
N THR A 390 -15.30 -5.65 13.24
CA THR A 390 -16.11 -6.83 13.56
C THR A 390 -17.50 -6.43 14.06
N GLU A 391 -17.58 -5.50 15.01
CA GLU A 391 -18.86 -5.01 15.54
C GLU A 391 -19.68 -4.29 14.47
N GLU A 392 -19.03 -3.50 13.61
CA GLU A 392 -19.67 -2.80 12.50
C GLU A 392 -20.30 -3.78 11.51
N LEU A 393 -19.57 -4.83 11.11
CA LEU A 393 -20.08 -5.89 10.24
C LEU A 393 -21.21 -6.69 10.89
N GLU A 394 -21.08 -7.05 12.16
CA GLU A 394 -22.14 -7.72 12.89
C GLU A 394 -23.40 -6.85 12.97
N HIS A 395 -23.24 -5.54 13.22
CA HIS A 395 -24.34 -4.59 13.25
C HIS A 395 -25.05 -4.51 11.89
N LEU A 396 -24.28 -4.39 10.80
CA LEU A 396 -24.82 -4.38 9.43
C LEU A 396 -25.60 -5.66 9.12
N ASN A 397 -24.99 -6.82 9.36
CA ASN A 397 -25.60 -8.12 9.06
C ASN A 397 -26.86 -8.38 9.91
N ARG A 398 -26.83 -8.01 11.20
CA ARG A 398 -28.01 -8.12 12.07
C ARG A 398 -29.15 -7.23 11.56
N ARG A 399 -28.87 -5.96 11.22
CA ARG A 399 -29.88 -5.04 10.69
C ARG A 399 -30.45 -5.52 9.36
N PHE A 400 -29.58 -5.94 8.44
CA PHE A 400 -29.98 -6.50 7.15
C PHE A 400 -30.94 -7.68 7.36
N ALA A 401 -30.55 -8.69 8.14
CA ALA A 401 -31.39 -9.86 8.41
C ALA A 401 -32.72 -9.52 9.10
N GLN A 402 -32.72 -8.59 10.06
CA GLN A 402 -33.93 -8.14 10.74
C GLN A 402 -34.90 -7.46 9.78
N LEU A 403 -34.42 -6.55 8.93
CA LEU A 403 -35.25 -5.87 7.95
C LEU A 403 -35.76 -6.84 6.88
N SER A 404 -34.93 -7.80 6.41
CA SER A 404 -35.38 -8.85 5.49
C SER A 404 -36.54 -9.66 6.07
N SER A 405 -36.40 -10.11 7.32
CA SER A 405 -37.45 -10.88 8.01
C SER A 405 -38.72 -10.06 8.19
N LEU A 406 -38.58 -8.78 8.56
CA LEU A 406 -39.70 -7.92 8.86
C LEU A 406 -40.45 -7.48 7.59
N ILE A 407 -39.74 -7.18 6.48
CA ILE A 407 -40.38 -6.94 5.18
C ILE A 407 -41.14 -8.19 4.75
N LEU A 408 -40.52 -9.37 4.87
CA LEU A 408 -41.12 -10.64 4.48
C LEU A 408 -42.40 -10.92 5.30
N GLU A 409 -42.34 -10.74 6.62
CA GLU A 409 -43.48 -10.87 7.53
C GLU A 409 -44.61 -9.91 7.14
N ARG A 410 -44.32 -8.61 7.00
CA ARG A 410 -45.31 -7.61 6.62
C ARG A 410 -45.92 -7.87 5.24
N ARG A 411 -45.11 -8.32 4.28
CA ARG A 411 -45.58 -8.71 2.94
C ARG A 411 -46.53 -9.89 3.03
N ASN A 412 -46.20 -10.92 3.81
CA ASN A 412 -47.05 -12.11 3.97
C ASN A 412 -48.37 -11.75 4.67
N ILE A 413 -48.34 -10.95 5.73
CA ILE A 413 -49.55 -10.45 6.39
C ILE A 413 -50.42 -9.69 5.39
N MET A 414 -49.81 -8.81 4.57
CA MET A 414 -50.51 -8.09 3.50
C MET A 414 -51.01 -9.02 2.39
N GLN A 415 -50.36 -10.14 2.07
CA GLN A 415 -50.90 -11.08 1.08
C GLN A 415 -52.10 -11.83 1.65
N GLU A 416 -51.97 -12.38 2.85
CA GLU A 416 -53.03 -13.14 3.52
C GLU A 416 -54.29 -12.32 3.72
N GLU A 417 -54.18 -11.08 4.22
CA GLU A 417 -55.35 -10.22 4.38
C GLU A 417 -55.98 -9.82 3.03
N GLY A 418 -55.17 -9.64 1.99
CA GLY A 418 -55.66 -9.33 0.65
C GLY A 418 -56.40 -10.51 0.02
N GLU A 419 -55.95 -11.73 0.28
CA GLU A 419 -56.64 -12.96 -0.09
C GLU A 419 -57.93 -13.17 0.69
N ARG A 420 -57.91 -12.93 2.02
CA ARG A 420 -59.11 -12.98 2.86
C ARG A 420 -60.18 -12.01 2.37
N ARG A 421 -59.83 -10.74 2.09
CA ARG A 421 -60.77 -9.74 1.54
C ARG A 421 -61.34 -10.17 0.19
N ARG A 422 -60.50 -10.68 -0.71
CA ARG A 422 -60.94 -11.19 -2.02
C ARG A 422 -61.88 -12.39 -1.88
N ALA A 423 -61.58 -13.33 -0.97
CA ALA A 423 -62.42 -14.47 -0.68
C ALA A 423 -63.78 -14.05 -0.09
N GLU A 424 -63.80 -13.10 0.85
CA GLU A 424 -65.04 -12.54 1.41
C GLU A 424 -65.88 -11.80 0.35
N GLU A 425 -65.25 -11.03 -0.53
CA GLU A 425 -65.95 -10.37 -1.64
C GLU A 425 -66.50 -11.38 -2.64
N GLU A 426 -65.73 -12.42 -2.99
CA GLU A 426 -66.17 -13.48 -3.88
C GLU A 426 -67.32 -14.28 -3.24
N GLU A 427 -67.25 -14.57 -1.94
CA GLU A 427 -68.34 -15.20 -1.21
C GLU A 427 -69.59 -14.32 -1.19
N LYS A 428 -69.46 -13.02 -0.94
CA LYS A 428 -70.58 -12.06 -1.04
C LYS A 428 -71.17 -12.00 -2.45
N ARG A 429 -70.33 -12.03 -3.49
CA ARG A 429 -70.77 -12.10 -4.90
C ARG A 429 -71.51 -13.40 -5.18
N ARG A 430 -70.98 -14.54 -4.74
CA ARG A 430 -71.63 -15.85 -4.86
C ARG A 430 -72.94 -15.90 -4.10
N GLN A 431 -73.00 -15.35 -2.89
CA GLN A 431 -74.24 -15.23 -2.12
C GLN A 431 -75.27 -14.33 -2.82
N PHE A 432 -74.84 -13.21 -3.41
CA PHE A 432 -75.70 -12.32 -4.19
C PHE A 432 -76.21 -12.99 -5.48
N GLU A 433 -75.34 -13.70 -6.19
CA GLU A 433 -75.69 -14.45 -7.40
C GLU A 433 -76.63 -15.62 -7.08
N ALA A 434 -76.36 -16.37 -6.01
CA ALA A 434 -77.25 -17.42 -5.51
C ALA A 434 -78.61 -16.85 -5.07
N ALA A 435 -78.63 -15.70 -4.39
CA ALA A 435 -79.87 -15.01 -4.03
C ALA A 435 -80.64 -14.53 -5.26
N ARG A 436 -79.94 -14.01 -6.28
CA ARG A 436 -80.52 -13.61 -7.57
C ARG A 436 -81.10 -14.81 -8.32
N LEU A 437 -80.40 -15.94 -8.36
CA LEU A 437 -80.86 -17.16 -9.00
C LEU A 437 -82.10 -17.71 -8.29
N LYS A 438 -82.09 -17.75 -6.95
CA LYS A 438 -83.25 -18.13 -6.14
C LYS A 438 -84.45 -17.22 -6.36
N ALA A 439 -84.24 -15.90 -6.42
CA ALA A 439 -85.30 -14.93 -6.72
C ALA A 439 -85.89 -15.14 -8.13
N LEU A 440 -85.07 -15.53 -9.10
CA LEU A 440 -85.52 -15.86 -10.46
C LEU A 440 -86.33 -17.16 -10.49
N GLU A 441 -85.90 -18.20 -9.76
CA GLU A 441 -86.66 -19.45 -9.60
C GLU A 441 -88.00 -19.23 -8.90
N ASP A 442 -88.02 -18.41 -7.84
CA ASP A 442 -89.25 -18.04 -7.13
C ASP A 442 -90.19 -17.22 -8.04
N ALA A 443 -89.66 -16.30 -8.85
CA ALA A 443 -90.44 -15.58 -9.85
C ALA A 443 -91.03 -16.48 -10.94
N ASP A 444 -90.27 -17.48 -11.42
CA ASP A 444 -90.78 -18.47 -12.38
C ASP A 444 -91.84 -19.39 -11.77
N ARG A 445 -91.68 -19.79 -10.50
CA ARG A 445 -92.73 -20.49 -9.73
C ARG A 445 -94.00 -19.65 -9.62
N LEU A 446 -93.88 -18.37 -9.26
CA LEU A 446 -95.02 -17.46 -9.20
C LEU A 446 -95.68 -17.28 -10.57
N ARG A 447 -94.89 -17.22 -11.65
CA ARG A 447 -95.41 -17.15 -13.03
C ARG A 447 -96.20 -18.42 -13.41
N LYS A 448 -95.68 -19.60 -13.06
CA LYS A 448 -96.38 -20.88 -13.25
C LYS A 448 -97.66 -20.97 -12.43
N GLN A 449 -97.64 -20.51 -11.17
CA GLN A 449 -98.84 -20.45 -10.33
C GLN A 449 -99.87 -19.45 -10.88
N ARG A 450 -99.46 -18.26 -11.34
CA ARG A 450 -100.36 -17.30 -11.98
C ARG A 450 -100.96 -17.84 -13.27
N LYS A 451 -100.17 -18.53 -14.10
CA LYS A 451 -100.67 -19.19 -15.31
C LYS A 451 -101.69 -20.28 -14.99
N ALA A 452 -101.39 -21.14 -14.01
CA ALA A 452 -102.33 -22.17 -13.56
C ALA A 452 -103.64 -21.59 -12.97
N ALA A 453 -103.55 -20.47 -12.24
CA ALA A 453 -104.71 -19.77 -11.72
C ALA A 453 -105.55 -19.10 -12.84
N GLU A 454 -104.91 -18.55 -13.86
CA GLU A 454 -105.58 -17.98 -15.03
C GLU A 454 -106.27 -19.06 -15.88
N ASP A 455 -105.62 -20.20 -16.09
CA ASP A 455 -106.20 -21.36 -16.77
C ASP A 455 -107.39 -21.94 -15.98
N ALA A 456 -107.31 -22.01 -14.65
CA ALA A 456 -108.43 -22.40 -13.78
C ALA A 456 -109.60 -21.41 -13.84
N ARG A 457 -109.31 -20.10 -13.93
CA ARG A 457 -110.34 -19.07 -14.09
C ARG A 457 -111.04 -19.16 -15.45
N ARG A 458 -110.31 -19.44 -16.53
CA ARG A 458 -110.90 -19.68 -17.86
C ARG A 458 -111.79 -20.93 -17.86
N ALA A 459 -111.37 -22.01 -17.21
CA ALA A 459 -112.20 -23.21 -17.03
C ALA A 459 -113.48 -22.93 -16.22
N ALA A 460 -113.41 -22.07 -15.21
CA ALA A 460 -114.58 -21.64 -14.44
C ALA A 460 -115.55 -20.77 -15.26
N GLU A 461 -115.03 -19.84 -16.08
CA GLU A 461 -115.85 -19.02 -16.99
C GLU A 461 -116.54 -19.88 -18.08
N GLU A 462 -115.89 -20.94 -18.54
CA GLU A 462 -116.48 -21.90 -19.48
C GLU A 462 -117.58 -22.76 -18.83
N ALA A 463 -117.38 -23.17 -17.57
CA ALA A 463 -118.43 -23.85 -16.78
C ALA A 463 -119.64 -22.95 -16.50
N ASP A 464 -119.43 -21.65 -16.28
CA ASP A 464 -120.50 -20.67 -16.05
C ASP A 464 -121.29 -20.37 -17.33
N ARG A 465 -120.62 -20.41 -18.50
CA ARG A 465 -121.26 -20.34 -19.83
C ARG A 465 -122.20 -21.52 -20.06
N LEU A 466 -121.75 -22.74 -19.76
CA LEU A 466 -122.56 -23.97 -19.86
C LEU A 466 -123.77 -23.97 -18.91
N ARG A 467 -123.66 -23.29 -17.76
CA ARG A 467 -124.76 -23.13 -16.81
C ARG A 467 -125.86 -22.21 -17.36
N ARG A 468 -125.47 -21.10 -17.99
CA ARG A 468 -126.39 -20.14 -18.63
C ARG A 468 -127.08 -20.70 -19.87
N GLU A 469 -126.44 -21.61 -20.60
CA GLU A 469 -127.07 -22.34 -21.72
C GLU A 469 -128.15 -23.32 -21.26
N ARG A 470 -128.05 -23.88 -20.04
CA ARG A 470 -129.10 -24.73 -19.46
C ARG A 470 -130.33 -23.94 -18.99
N GLU A 471 -130.13 -22.75 -18.41
CA GLU A 471 -131.24 -21.85 -18.02
C GLU A 471 -131.98 -21.27 -19.24
N ALA A 472 -131.28 -20.99 -20.35
CA ALA A 472 -131.89 -20.51 -21.59
C ALA A 472 -132.81 -21.55 -22.28
N ALA A 473 -132.62 -22.85 -22.00
CA ALA A 473 -133.43 -23.93 -22.56
C ALA A 473 -134.78 -24.14 -21.83
N GLU A 474 -134.91 -23.77 -20.56
CA GLU A 474 -136.17 -23.86 -19.79
C GLU A 474 -137.12 -22.68 -20.08
N ASP A 475 -136.59 -21.49 -20.33
CA ASP A 475 -137.35 -20.28 -20.61
C ASP A 475 -137.98 -20.25 -22.03
N ALA A 476 -137.45 -21.04 -22.97
CA ALA A 476 -137.96 -21.20 -24.33
C ALA A 476 -139.28 -22.00 -24.41
N ARG A 477 -139.67 -22.73 -23.35
CA ARG A 477 -140.93 -23.49 -23.28
C ARG A 477 -142.14 -22.69 -22.77
N ARG A 478 -141.92 -21.49 -22.19
CA ARG A 478 -142.98 -20.62 -21.65
C ARG A 478 -143.31 -19.39 -22.51
N ARG A 479 -142.52 -19.09 -23.54
CA ARG A 479 -142.73 -17.92 -24.43
C ARG A 479 -143.27 -18.32 -25.81
N ALA A 480 -144.12 -19.36 -25.83
CA ALA A 480 -144.86 -19.83 -27.01
C ALA A 480 -146.37 -19.46 -26.95
N GLU A 481 -146.81 -18.65 -25.97
CA GLU A 481 -148.24 -18.36 -25.72
C GLU A 481 -148.71 -16.92 -25.98
N ASP A 482 -147.89 -15.96 -26.45
CA ASP A 482 -148.37 -14.62 -26.85
C ASP A 482 -147.49 -14.04 -27.97
N GLU A 483 -147.60 -14.54 -29.20
CA GLU A 483 -148.52 -14.07 -30.24
C GLU A 483 -148.26 -12.64 -30.79
N VAL A 484 -147.45 -12.61 -31.85
CA VAL A 484 -147.83 -12.09 -33.18
C VAL A 484 -148.54 -10.71 -33.22
N ARG A 485 -147.88 -9.64 -32.77
CA ARG A 485 -148.27 -8.29 -33.23
C ARG A 485 -147.10 -7.36 -33.55
N ARG A 486 -146.82 -7.30 -34.87
CA ARG A 486 -146.16 -6.21 -35.64
C ARG A 486 -144.65 -6.10 -35.44
N ARG A 487 -143.77 -6.79 -36.19
CA ARG A 487 -143.52 -6.82 -37.66
C ARG A 487 -143.36 -5.45 -38.32
N MET A 488 -142.11 -5.20 -38.77
CA MET A 488 -141.62 -4.62 -40.06
C MET A 488 -142.14 -3.22 -40.39
N GLU A 489 -141.38 -2.16 -40.63
CA GLU A 489 -140.09 -1.84 -41.30
C GLU A 489 -139.62 -0.50 -40.63
N GLU A 490 -138.38 -0.03 -40.65
CA GLU A 490 -137.61 0.32 -41.83
C GLU A 490 -136.17 0.69 -41.43
N ASP A 491 -135.28 0.49 -42.38
CA ASP A 491 -133.83 0.52 -42.27
C ASP A 491 -133.26 1.94 -42.45
N ALA A 492 -132.14 2.18 -41.76
CA ALA A 492 -131.07 3.10 -42.15
C ALA A 492 -131.25 4.64 -42.07
N ARG A 493 -130.33 5.22 -41.28
CA ARG A 493 -129.75 6.59 -41.33
C ARG A 493 -130.54 7.65 -40.54
N ARG A 494 -129.93 8.46 -39.67
CA ARG A 494 -128.53 8.89 -39.55
C ARG A 494 -128.39 9.78 -38.30
N ARG A 495 -127.22 9.71 -37.65
CA ARG A 495 -126.51 10.79 -36.92
C ARG A 495 -127.00 11.15 -35.52
N ALA A 496 -126.23 10.79 -34.50
CA ALA A 496 -125.23 11.66 -33.84
C ALA A 496 -124.50 10.93 -32.70
N ALA A 497 -123.38 11.50 -32.24
CA ALA A 497 -122.39 11.00 -31.27
C ALA A 497 -121.30 10.12 -31.91
N GLU A 498 -120.27 10.66 -32.59
CA GLU A 498 -119.36 11.71 -32.10
C GLU A 498 -118.88 11.39 -30.67
N ASP A 499 -117.78 10.63 -30.58
CA ASP A 499 -116.70 10.76 -29.57
C ASP A 499 -115.75 9.54 -29.53
N ALA A 500 -116.04 8.46 -30.28
CA ALA A 500 -115.18 7.26 -30.34
C ALA A 500 -114.09 7.29 -31.44
N ALA A 501 -113.63 8.46 -31.87
CA ALA A 501 -112.58 8.63 -32.89
C ALA A 501 -111.41 9.52 -32.44
N ARG A 502 -111.19 9.68 -31.12
CA ARG A 502 -110.11 10.53 -30.58
C ARG A 502 -109.12 9.86 -29.63
N GLN A 503 -109.17 8.55 -29.39
CA GLN A 503 -108.19 7.88 -28.51
C GLN A 503 -107.33 6.80 -29.18
N LYS A 504 -107.46 6.58 -30.48
CA LYS A 504 -106.63 5.61 -31.23
C LYS A 504 -105.63 6.25 -32.20
N ALA A 505 -105.41 7.56 -32.06
CA ALA A 505 -104.50 8.37 -32.90
C ALA A 505 -103.38 9.07 -32.11
N GLU A 506 -103.28 8.87 -30.79
CA GLU A 506 -102.27 9.53 -29.94
C GLU A 506 -101.14 8.59 -29.45
N GLU A 507 -101.27 7.27 -29.63
CA GLU A 507 -100.27 6.29 -29.18
C GLU A 507 -99.28 5.87 -30.29
N ASP A 508 -99.69 5.91 -31.56
CA ASP A 508 -98.84 5.57 -32.71
C ASP A 508 -97.98 6.73 -33.23
N ALA A 509 -98.21 7.96 -32.75
CA ALA A 509 -97.38 9.13 -33.10
C ALA A 509 -96.16 9.29 -32.17
N ARG A 510 -96.25 8.90 -30.88
CA ARG A 510 -95.13 9.02 -29.93
C ARG A 510 -94.08 7.93 -30.06
N ARG A 511 -94.40 6.81 -30.71
CA ARG A 511 -93.45 5.70 -30.94
C ARG A 511 -92.49 5.96 -32.11
N ARG A 512 -92.87 6.83 -33.06
CA ARG A 512 -92.07 7.13 -34.26
C ARG A 512 -91.11 8.32 -34.08
N GLU A 513 -91.36 9.24 -33.15
CA GLU A 513 -90.40 10.32 -32.82
C GLU A 513 -89.25 9.87 -31.90
N MET A 514 -89.44 8.86 -31.04
CA MET A 514 -88.35 8.34 -30.20
C MET A 514 -87.38 7.41 -30.95
N GLU A 515 -87.84 6.65 -31.95
CA GLU A 515 -86.98 5.75 -32.73
C GLU A 515 -86.04 6.48 -33.72
N ASP A 516 -86.44 7.64 -34.25
CA ASP A 516 -85.58 8.46 -35.12
C ASP A 516 -84.61 9.36 -34.31
N ALA A 517 -84.99 9.82 -33.12
CA ALA A 517 -84.08 10.54 -32.20
C ALA A 517 -83.00 9.64 -31.57
N GLU A 518 -83.29 8.35 -31.34
CA GLU A 518 -82.31 7.38 -30.82
C GLU A 518 -81.29 6.94 -31.90
N ARG A 519 -81.72 6.83 -33.16
CA ARG A 519 -80.85 6.52 -34.30
C ARG A 519 -79.89 7.67 -34.64
N GLU A 520 -80.29 8.91 -34.40
CA GLU A 520 -79.44 10.09 -34.59
C GLU A 520 -78.45 10.30 -33.41
N ARG A 521 -78.85 9.99 -32.18
CA ARG A 521 -77.95 9.98 -31.00
C ARG A 521 -76.86 8.91 -31.08
N LYS A 522 -77.20 7.67 -31.50
CA LYS A 522 -76.20 6.60 -31.72
C LYS A 522 -75.22 6.93 -32.85
N ARG A 523 -75.67 7.59 -33.93
CA ARG A 523 -74.78 8.05 -35.01
C ARG A 523 -73.86 9.19 -34.61
N LYS A 524 -74.24 10.02 -33.62
CA LYS A 524 -73.43 11.11 -33.08
C LYS A 524 -72.43 10.61 -32.01
N GLU A 525 -72.85 9.70 -31.13
CA GLU A 525 -71.97 9.04 -30.16
C GLU A 525 -70.92 8.12 -30.82
N ASP A 526 -71.26 7.39 -31.89
CA ASP A 526 -70.27 6.60 -32.65
C ASP A 526 -69.29 7.49 -33.44
N ARG A 527 -69.70 8.69 -33.87
CA ARG A 527 -68.83 9.64 -34.58
C ARG A 527 -67.86 10.35 -33.62
N ASP A 528 -68.31 10.68 -32.41
CA ASP A 528 -67.47 11.26 -31.36
C ASP A 528 -66.58 10.21 -30.68
N ARG A 529 -67.03 8.95 -30.55
CA ARG A 529 -66.19 7.83 -30.09
C ARG A 529 -65.06 7.55 -31.08
N ARG A 530 -65.36 7.45 -32.38
CA ARG A 530 -64.32 7.24 -33.42
C ARG A 530 -63.35 8.42 -33.52
N ARG A 531 -63.82 9.67 -33.34
CA ARG A 531 -62.93 10.85 -33.28
C ARG A 531 -62.01 10.83 -32.06
N ARG A 532 -62.51 10.43 -30.89
CA ARG A 532 -61.70 10.32 -29.66
C ARG A 532 -60.72 9.17 -29.73
N GLU A 533 -61.13 8.01 -30.26
CA GLU A 533 -60.24 6.87 -30.48
C GLU A 533 -59.16 7.16 -31.54
N GLU A 534 -59.49 7.92 -32.60
CA GLU A 534 -58.53 8.33 -33.63
C GLU A 534 -57.60 9.47 -33.17
N GLU A 535 -58.07 10.42 -32.34
CA GLU A 535 -57.23 11.44 -31.69
C GLU A 535 -56.34 10.84 -30.59
N GLU A 536 -56.84 9.90 -29.81
CA GLU A 536 -56.06 9.22 -28.77
C GLU A 536 -55.03 8.27 -29.39
N ARG A 537 -55.36 7.61 -30.52
CA ARG A 537 -54.40 6.84 -31.31
C ARG A 537 -53.34 7.73 -31.96
N ARG A 538 -53.70 8.90 -32.51
CA ARG A 538 -52.72 9.88 -33.00
C ARG A 538 -51.84 10.44 -31.88
N ARG A 539 -52.39 10.71 -30.69
CA ARG A 539 -51.59 11.12 -29.53
C ARG A 539 -50.63 10.03 -29.06
N ARG A 540 -51.05 8.76 -29.04
CA ARG A 540 -50.17 7.63 -28.69
C ARG A 540 -49.13 7.37 -29.78
N GLU A 541 -49.46 7.56 -31.06
CA GLU A 541 -48.50 7.48 -32.17
C GLU A 541 -47.50 8.66 -32.11
N ASP A 542 -47.94 9.90 -31.87
CA ASP A 542 -47.08 11.08 -31.70
C ASP A 542 -46.21 11.00 -30.44
N GLU A 543 -46.74 10.45 -29.34
CA GLU A 543 -45.99 10.26 -28.08
C GLU A 543 -44.97 9.13 -28.21
N ALA A 544 -45.32 8.03 -28.89
CA ALA A 544 -44.38 6.96 -29.23
C ALA A 544 -43.32 7.43 -30.24
N GLU A 545 -43.65 8.32 -31.18
CA GLU A 545 -42.70 8.91 -32.11
C GLU A 545 -41.74 9.88 -31.39
N ARG A 546 -42.24 10.72 -30.49
CA ARG A 546 -41.40 11.58 -29.63
C ARG A 546 -40.52 10.79 -28.68
N GLU A 547 -41.00 9.65 -28.17
CA GLU A 547 -40.20 8.76 -27.32
C GLU A 547 -39.12 8.05 -28.14
N ARG A 548 -39.42 7.63 -29.38
CA ARG A 548 -38.43 7.08 -30.32
C ARG A 548 -37.40 8.13 -30.74
N GLU A 549 -37.82 9.38 -30.95
CA GLU A 549 -36.94 10.48 -31.29
C GLU A 549 -36.06 10.89 -30.09
N ARG A 550 -36.61 10.89 -28.85
CA ARG A 550 -35.82 11.05 -27.62
C ARG A 550 -34.80 9.93 -27.44
N LYS A 551 -35.19 8.67 -27.63
CA LYS A 551 -34.26 7.53 -27.56
C LYS A 551 -33.17 7.62 -28.65
N ARG A 552 -33.52 8.05 -29.86
CA ARG A 552 -32.55 8.30 -30.93
C ARG A 552 -31.58 9.43 -30.57
N LEU A 553 -32.06 10.56 -30.04
CA LEU A 553 -31.23 11.68 -29.62
C LEU A 553 -30.36 11.35 -28.40
N ASP A 554 -30.85 10.54 -27.47
CA ASP A 554 -30.07 10.03 -26.34
C ASP A 554 -29.00 9.02 -26.79
N ASP A 555 -29.34 8.10 -27.70
CA ASP A 555 -28.38 7.18 -28.31
C ASP A 555 -27.32 7.93 -29.14
N GLU A 556 -27.71 8.96 -29.87
CA GLU A 556 -26.80 9.82 -30.65
C GLU A 556 -25.91 10.67 -29.73
N ARG A 557 -26.44 11.16 -28.60
CA ARG A 557 -25.64 11.82 -27.55
C ARG A 557 -24.66 10.86 -26.88
N ARG A 558 -25.08 9.64 -26.56
CA ARG A 558 -24.20 8.61 -25.99
C ARG A 558 -23.09 8.22 -26.95
N ARG A 559 -23.41 8.04 -28.23
CA ARG A 559 -22.40 7.77 -29.28
C ARG A 559 -21.45 8.95 -29.46
N ALA A 560 -21.94 10.18 -29.48
CA ALA A 560 -21.11 11.37 -29.56
C ALA A 560 -20.23 11.56 -28.30
N GLU A 561 -20.72 11.19 -27.12
CA GLU A 561 -19.96 11.22 -25.88
C GLU A 561 -18.93 10.09 -25.79
N GLU A 562 -19.25 8.89 -26.28
CA GLU A 562 -18.31 7.80 -26.45
C GLU A 562 -17.23 8.13 -27.47
N ASP A 563 -17.58 8.73 -28.61
CA ASP A 563 -16.61 9.15 -29.63
C ASP A 563 -15.76 10.32 -29.13
N ARG A 564 -16.32 11.26 -28.36
CA ARG A 564 -15.54 12.30 -27.68
C ARG A 564 -14.60 11.70 -26.63
N ARG A 565 -15.05 10.73 -25.84
CA ARG A 565 -14.19 9.99 -24.90
C ARG A 565 -13.08 9.24 -25.62
N ARG A 566 -13.38 8.58 -26.74
CA ARG A 566 -12.37 7.90 -27.57
C ARG A 566 -11.38 8.89 -28.16
N GLN A 567 -11.82 10.07 -28.59
CA GLN A 567 -10.93 11.14 -29.05
C GLN A 567 -10.06 11.70 -27.91
N GLU A 568 -10.64 11.96 -26.73
CA GLU A 568 -9.91 12.41 -25.55
C GLU A 568 -8.90 11.35 -25.07
N GLU A 569 -9.26 10.07 -25.12
CA GLU A 569 -8.38 8.94 -24.78
C GLU A 569 -7.28 8.73 -25.82
N HIS A 570 -7.60 8.91 -27.11
CA HIS A 570 -6.62 8.89 -28.20
C HIS A 570 -5.66 10.09 -28.13
N GLU A 571 -6.14 11.29 -27.86
CA GLU A 571 -5.30 12.47 -27.63
C GLU A 571 -4.44 12.32 -26.36
N ARG A 572 -4.99 11.76 -25.29
CA ARG A 572 -4.24 11.45 -24.07
C ARG A 572 -3.13 10.44 -24.36
N ARG A 573 -3.42 9.39 -25.12
CA ARG A 573 -2.41 8.41 -25.57
C ARG A 573 -1.34 9.06 -26.43
N LEU A 574 -1.70 9.96 -27.34
CA LEU A 574 -0.72 10.70 -28.14
C LEU A 574 0.15 11.63 -27.27
N ARG A 575 -0.42 12.29 -26.26
CA ARG A 575 0.35 13.11 -25.31
C ARG A 575 1.25 12.26 -24.42
N GLU A 576 0.77 11.11 -23.97
CA GLU A 576 1.56 10.13 -23.22
C GLU A 576 2.69 9.54 -24.08
N GLU A 577 2.45 9.29 -25.37
CA GLU A 577 3.46 8.83 -26.33
C GLU A 577 4.45 9.95 -26.68
N GLU A 578 4.01 11.21 -26.82
CA GLU A 578 4.89 12.37 -26.98
C GLU A 578 5.73 12.64 -25.73
N GLU A 579 5.14 12.55 -24.53
CA GLU A 579 5.86 12.65 -23.25
C GLU A 579 6.84 11.49 -23.08
N TRP A 580 6.46 10.27 -23.49
CA TRP A 580 7.35 9.12 -23.48
C TRP A 580 8.53 9.33 -24.45
N ARG A 581 8.27 9.80 -25.68
CA ARG A 581 9.31 10.17 -26.65
C ARG A 581 10.18 11.35 -26.18
N TYR A 582 9.62 12.28 -25.41
CA TYR A 582 10.35 13.39 -24.81
C TYR A 582 11.27 12.89 -23.68
N ARG A 583 10.75 12.04 -22.78
CA ARG A 583 11.53 11.38 -21.71
C ARG A 583 12.59 10.44 -22.27
N GLU A 584 12.33 9.75 -23.38
CA GLU A 584 13.30 8.92 -24.09
C GLU A 584 14.41 9.78 -24.73
N LYS A 585 14.07 10.98 -25.23
CA LYS A 585 15.07 11.97 -25.70
C LYS A 585 15.88 12.59 -24.56
N GLU A 586 15.30 12.81 -23.38
CA GLU A 586 16.01 13.31 -22.19
C GLU A 586 16.91 12.25 -21.52
N GLN A 587 16.64 10.96 -21.73
CA GLN A 587 17.44 9.85 -21.17
C GLN A 587 18.54 9.30 -22.08
N LYS A 588 18.96 10.00 -23.13
CA LYS A 588 20.18 9.64 -23.87
C LYS A 588 21.40 10.39 -23.32
N PRO A 589 22.43 9.69 -22.79
CA PRO A 589 23.67 10.34 -22.38
C PRO A 589 24.43 10.89 -23.60
N LYS A 590 24.88 12.15 -23.51
CA LYS A 590 25.80 12.77 -24.46
C LYS A 590 27.15 12.05 -24.41
N MET A 591 27.63 11.54 -25.53
CA MET A 591 29.04 11.22 -25.79
C MET A 591 29.35 11.34 -27.31
N PRO A 592 30.63 11.56 -27.69
CA PRO A 592 31.02 12.61 -28.63
C PRO A 592 31.11 12.19 -30.11
N ASN A 593 31.13 13.21 -30.96
CA ASN A 593 31.31 13.17 -32.42
C ASN A 593 32.34 12.14 -32.92
N LEU A 594 31.94 11.36 -33.93
CA LEU A 594 32.87 10.90 -34.96
C LEU A 594 32.20 10.94 -36.33
N SER A 595 32.80 11.75 -37.21
CA SER A 595 32.50 11.88 -38.63
C SER A 595 32.90 10.63 -39.43
N HIS A 596 32.12 10.27 -40.45
CA HIS A 596 32.54 10.05 -41.88
C HIS A 596 31.74 8.94 -42.60
N GLY A 597 31.37 9.22 -43.86
CA GLY A 597 31.14 8.24 -44.94
C GLY A 597 29.67 7.89 -45.22
N ILE A 598 28.91 8.52 -46.13
CA ILE A 598 28.98 8.60 -47.61
C ILE A 598 28.50 7.33 -48.35
N GLN A 599 27.42 7.53 -49.16
CA GLN A 599 27.02 6.90 -50.45
C GLN A 599 26.51 5.44 -50.48
N GLN A 600 25.26 5.24 -50.91
CA GLN A 600 24.76 4.90 -52.28
C GLN A 600 24.87 3.42 -52.66
N ALA A 601 23.80 2.95 -53.34
CA ALA A 601 23.68 1.87 -54.34
C ALA A 601 22.63 0.81 -53.94
N ILE A 602 21.47 0.73 -54.61
CA ILE A 602 21.14 -0.03 -55.87
C ILE A 602 20.76 -1.49 -55.54
N VAL A 603 19.45 -1.83 -55.60
CA VAL A 603 18.72 -2.62 -56.64
C VAL A 603 18.83 -4.15 -56.49
N SER A 604 17.65 -4.74 -56.25
CA SER A 604 16.99 -5.96 -56.79
C SER A 604 17.66 -7.33 -56.94
N GLU A 605 16.75 -8.31 -56.93
CA GLU A 605 16.81 -9.75 -57.30
C GLU A 605 17.44 -10.66 -56.24
N GLY A 606 16.86 -11.79 -55.85
CA GLY A 606 15.77 -12.62 -56.36
C GLY A 606 16.09 -14.06 -55.92
N GLY A 607 15.11 -14.84 -55.45
CA GLY A 607 15.36 -16.22 -55.00
C GLY A 607 14.28 -16.83 -54.10
N GLU A 608 13.18 -17.23 -54.73
CA GLU A 608 12.26 -18.36 -54.45
C GLU A 608 12.91 -19.59 -53.78
N LEU A 609 12.28 -20.49 -53.00
CA LEU A 609 10.92 -21.06 -52.92
C LEU A 609 10.81 -21.89 -51.61
N GLU A 610 9.65 -21.95 -50.95
CA GLU A 610 8.89 -23.21 -50.71
C GLU A 610 7.57 -22.93 -49.97
N GLU A 611 6.47 -23.39 -50.58
CA GLU A 611 5.08 -23.38 -50.10
C GLU A 611 4.89 -24.35 -48.93
N PHE A 612 3.95 -24.06 -48.01
CA PHE A 612 3.02 -25.08 -47.49
C PHE A 612 1.78 -24.43 -46.85
N GLU A 613 0.66 -24.67 -47.53
CA GLU A 613 -0.73 -24.89 -47.09
C GLU A 613 -1.50 -23.88 -46.22
N GLU A 614 -2.55 -23.40 -46.88
CA GLU A 614 -3.76 -22.72 -46.44
C GLU A 614 -4.64 -23.63 -45.57
N SER A 615 -5.19 -23.11 -44.46
CA SER A 615 -6.39 -23.68 -43.82
C SER A 615 -7.16 -22.64 -43.02
N GLN A 616 -8.47 -22.69 -43.25
CA GLN A 616 -9.50 -21.69 -42.95
C GLN A 616 -9.96 -21.66 -41.49
N ASN A 617 -10.56 -20.52 -41.12
CA ASN A 617 -11.72 -20.32 -40.25
C ASN A 617 -11.91 -21.21 -39.01
N VAL A 618 -11.87 -20.58 -37.82
CA VAL A 618 -12.48 -21.12 -36.59
C VAL A 618 -13.45 -20.06 -36.00
N PRO A 619 -14.71 -20.44 -35.70
CA PRO A 619 -15.79 -19.50 -35.36
C PRO A 619 -15.93 -19.18 -33.86
N GLU A 620 -16.47 -17.98 -33.59
CA GLU A 620 -17.03 -17.53 -32.31
C GLU A 620 -18.38 -18.21 -32.02
N ARG A 621 -18.42 -19.20 -31.12
CA ARG A 621 -19.50 -19.39 -30.13
C ARG A 621 -19.22 -20.59 -29.23
N ALA A 622 -19.28 -20.36 -27.91
CA ALA A 622 -19.34 -21.42 -26.91
C ALA A 622 -20.77 -22.01 -26.88
N THR A 623 -20.88 -23.32 -27.10
CA THR A 623 -22.11 -24.09 -26.86
C THR A 623 -22.03 -24.80 -25.51
N ILE A 624 -23.10 -24.61 -24.74
CA ILE A 624 -23.44 -25.28 -23.48
C ILE A 624 -23.72 -26.76 -23.79
N ALA A 625 -23.07 -27.67 -23.08
CA ALA A 625 -23.36 -29.10 -23.14
C ALA A 625 -24.38 -29.45 -22.06
N GLU A 626 -25.56 -29.87 -22.50
CA GLU A 626 -26.58 -30.52 -21.69
C GLU A 626 -26.15 -31.97 -21.38
N HIS A 627 -26.52 -32.38 -20.17
CA HIS A 627 -26.29 -33.68 -19.58
C HIS A 627 -27.53 -34.54 -19.88
N GLU A 628 -27.38 -35.65 -20.61
CA GLU A 628 -28.41 -36.69 -20.70
C GLU A 628 -27.85 -38.01 -20.19
N ASP A 629 -28.59 -38.57 -19.24
CA ASP A 629 -28.56 -39.94 -18.78
C ASP A 629 -28.70 -40.93 -19.94
N GLU A 630 -27.96 -42.04 -19.92
CA GLU A 630 -28.60 -43.34 -20.18
C GLU A 630 -27.79 -44.52 -19.61
N MET A 631 -28.57 -45.44 -19.04
CA MET A 631 -28.20 -46.71 -18.46
C MET A 631 -27.46 -47.67 -19.41
N GLN A 632 -26.35 -48.26 -18.96
CA GLN A 632 -26.18 -49.70 -18.70
C GLN A 632 -24.74 -50.03 -18.27
#